data_AF-A0A8J3LT28-F1
#
_entry.id   AF-A0A8J3LT28-F1
#
_cell.length_a   1.000
_cell.length_b   1.000
_cell.length_c   1.000
_cell.angle_alpha   90.00
_cell.angle_beta   90.00
_cell.angle_gamma   90.00
#
_symmetry.space_group_name_H-M   'P 1'
#
loop_
_entity.id
_entity.type
_entity.pdbx_description
1 polymer ?
#
loop_
_entity_poly.entity_id
_entity_poly.type
_entity_poly.pdbx_seq_one_letter_code
_entity_poly.pdbx_strand_id
1 'polypeptide(L)' 'MVHVLFIRPDVAAVKVRQRVVTLDRRPIEGLSEGSPLFVMAKEEGRWLLVACQNTEVIDS' A
#
# COMPACT_ATOMS: atom_id res chain seq x y z
N MET A 1 1.32 -7.31 -7.01
CA MET A 1 1.79 -8.20 -5.94
C MET A 1 1.46 -7.58 -4.59
N VAL A 2 0.99 -8.37 -3.65
CA VAL A 2 0.64 -7.97 -2.28
C VAL A 2 1.50 -8.80 -1.34
N HIS A 3 2.14 -8.17 -0.36
CA HIS A 3 2.74 -8.85 0.78
C HIS A 3 2.02 -8.41 2.05
N VAL A 4 1.65 -9.39 2.86
CA VAL A 4 1.03 -9.16 4.17
C VAL A 4 1.88 -9.87 5.21
N LEU A 5 2.29 -9.13 6.24
CA LEU A 5 3.01 -9.65 7.39
C LEU A 5 2.23 -9.30 8.65
N PHE A 6 1.78 -10.31 9.39
CA PHE A 6 1.26 -10.12 10.74
C PHE A 6 2.44 -9.99 11.70
N ILE A 7 2.65 -8.79 12.25
CA ILE A 7 3.70 -8.50 13.24
C ILE A 7 3.24 -8.99 14.63
N ARG A 8 1.93 -8.86 14.88
CA ARG A 8 1.20 -9.30 16.07
C ARG A 8 -0.20 -9.76 15.66
N PRO A 9 -0.99 -10.44 16.53
CA PRO A 9 -2.36 -10.83 16.21
C PRO A 9 -3.29 -9.66 15.79
N ASP A 10 -2.94 -8.44 16.19
CA ASP A 10 -3.69 -7.19 16.00
C ASP A 10 -2.92 -6.11 15.20
N VAL A 11 -1.73 -6.43 14.66
CA VAL A 11 -0.94 -5.50 13.83
C VAL A 11 -0.42 -6.20 12.58
N ALA A 12 -0.69 -5.60 11.41
CA ALA A 12 -0.22 -6.09 10.12
C ALA A 12 0.48 -5.00 9.31
N ALA A 13 1.57 -5.38 8.64
CA ALA A 13 2.20 -4.58 7.59
C ALA A 13 1.74 -5.10 6.22
N VAL A 14 1.23 -4.20 5.38
CA VAL A 14 0.76 -4.51 4.03
C VAL A 14 1.58 -3.70 3.03
N LYS A 15 2.32 -4.41 2.17
CA LYS A 15 3.13 -3.82 1.11
C LYS A 15 2.50 -4.15 -0.24
N VAL A 16 2.31 -3.13 -1.08
CA VAL A 16 1.80 -3.30 -2.44
C VAL A 16 2.65 -2.54 -3.44
N ARG A 17 2.49 -2.90 -4.72
CA ARG A 17 2.81 -2.00 -5.84
C ARG A 17 1.52 -1.42 -6.37
N GLN A 18 1.52 -0.12 -6.61
CA GLN A 18 0.37 0.62 -7.13
C GLN A 18 0.72 1.33 -8.43
N ARG A 19 -0.27 1.49 -9.29
CA ARG A 19 -0.18 2.31 -10.51
C ARG A 19 -1.32 3.32 -10.50
N VAL A 20 -0.98 4.59 -10.71
CA VAL A 20 -1.97 5.66 -10.81
C VAL A 20 -2.68 5.54 -12.16
N VAL A 21 -4.00 5.66 -12.15
CA VAL A 21 -4.85 5.53 -13.34
C VAL A 21 -5.87 6.67 -13.40
N THR A 22 -6.34 6.98 -14.61
CA THR A 22 -7.47 7.88 -14.86
C THR A 22 -8.79 7.23 -14.43
N LEU A 23 -9.89 8.00 -14.46
CA LEU A 23 -11.24 7.48 -14.20
C LEU A 23 -11.63 6.33 -15.16
N ASP A 24 -11.14 6.38 -16.40
CA ASP A 24 -11.31 5.32 -17.41
C ASP A 24 -10.34 4.14 -17.20
N ARG A 25 -9.67 4.09 -16.05
CA ARG A 25 -8.70 3.05 -15.65
C ARG A 25 -7.47 2.94 -16.55
N ARG A 26 -7.12 4.02 -17.26
CA ARG A 26 -5.89 4.05 -18.07
C ARG A 26 -4.72 4.53 -17.21
N PRO A 27 -3.54 3.88 -17.27
CA PRO A 27 -2.34 4.40 -16.64
C PRO A 27 -2.06 5.85 -17.04
N ILE A 28 -1.62 6.68 -16.09
CA ILE A 28 -1.12 8.01 -16.40
C ILE A 28 0.34 7.85 -16.85
N GLU A 29 0.62 8.19 -18.11
CA GLU A 29 1.97 8.12 -18.66
C GLU A 29 2.92 9.10 -17.94
N GLY A 30 4.18 8.68 -17.77
CA GLY A 30 5.21 9.48 -17.10
C GLY A 30 5.18 9.45 -15.57
N LEU A 31 4.18 8.81 -14.94
CA LEU A 31 4.18 8.57 -13.49
C LEU A 31 4.75 7.19 -13.14
N SER A 32 5.75 7.17 -12.27
CA SER A 32 6.32 5.95 -11.71
C SER A 32 5.28 5.15 -10.91
N GLU A 33 5.47 3.84 -10.81
CA GLU A 33 4.71 3.02 -9.85
C GLU A 33 5.00 3.47 -8.42
N GLY A 34 3.99 3.37 -7.56
CA GLY A 34 4.15 3.56 -6.12
C GLY A 34 4.39 2.24 -5.40
N SER A 35 5.00 2.32 -4.23
CA SER A 35 5.37 1.19 -3.38
C SER A 35 4.91 1.47 -1.93
N PRO A 36 3.60 1.64 -1.66
CA PRO A 36 3.15 2.01 -0.33
C PRO A 36 3.29 0.86 0.67
N LEU A 37 3.72 1.21 1.88
CA LEU A 37 3.63 0.38 3.07
C LEU A 37 2.50 0.94 3.96
N PHE A 38 1.51 0.10 4.23
CA PHE A 38 0.45 0.38 5.18
C PHE A 38 0.71 -0.39 6.47
N VAL A 39 0.61 0.29 7.61
CA VAL A 39 0.53 -0.34 8.92
C VAL A 39 -0.93 -0.33 9.34
N MET A 40 -1.48 -1.52 9.55
CA MET A 40 -2.85 -1.74 9.98
C MET A 40 -2.85 -2.17 11.44
N ALA A 41 -3.70 -1.55 12.27
CA ALA A 41 -3.97 -2.00 13.63
C ALA A 41 -5.44 -2.41 13.76
N LYS A 42 -5.73 -3.45 14.53
CA LYS A 42 -7.08 -3.92 14.77
C LYS A 42 -7.66 -3.27 16.03
N GLU A 43 -8.62 -2.39 15.85
CA GLU A 43 -9.34 -1.70 16.93
C GLU A 43 -10.81 -2.08 16.87
N GLU A 44 -11.39 -2.47 18.01
CA GLU A 44 -12.82 -2.86 18.10
C GLU A 44 -13.26 -3.88 17.04
N GLY A 45 -12.37 -4.84 16.73
CA GLY A 45 -12.64 -5.88 15.73
C GLY A 45 -12.39 -5.46 14.28
N ARG A 46 -12.04 -4.20 14.01
CA ARG A 46 -11.85 -3.64 12.66
C ARG A 46 -10.39 -3.28 12.42
N TRP A 47 -9.90 -3.58 11.22
CA TRP A 47 -8.57 -3.14 10.79
C TRP A 47 -8.61 -1.69 10.32
N LEU A 48 -7.80 -0.83 10.94
CA LEU A 48 -7.65 0.57 10.62
C LEU A 48 -6.22 0.84 10.12
N LEU A 49 -6.08 1.73 9.14
CA LEU A 49 -4.78 2.22 8.70
C LEU A 49 -4.30 3.24 9.74
N VAL A 50 -3.20 2.93 10.42
CA VAL A 50 -2.63 3.79 11.48
C VAL A 50 -1.35 4.49 11.04
N ALA A 51 -0.67 3.97 10.02
CA ALA A 51 0.41 4.67 9.33
C ALA A 51 0.46 4.27 7.85
N CYS A 52 0.92 5.18 7.02
CA CYS A 52 1.15 4.93 5.60
C CYS A 52 2.34 5.76 5.13
N GLN A 53 3.22 5.12 4.36
CA GLN A 53 4.21 5.82 3.57
C GLN A 53 4.25 5.23 2.17
N ASN A 54 4.12 6.10 1.17
CA ASN A 54 4.28 5.74 -0.22
C ASN A 54 5.60 6.27 -0.76
N THR A 55 6.32 5.44 -1.51
CA THR A 55 7.55 5.81 -2.22
C THR A 55 7.40 5.45 -3.69
N GLU A 56 8.11 6.15 -4.55
CA GLU A 56 8.23 5.76 -5.94
C GLU A 56 9.07 4.48 -6.06
N VAL A 57 8.75 3.67 -7.05
CA VAL A 57 9.65 2.64 -7.55
C VAL A 57 10.60 3.33 -8.52
N ILE A 58 11.89 3.34 -8.19
CA ILE A 58 12.95 3.78 -9.10
C ILE A 58 13.55 2.51 -9.69
N ASP A 59 13.35 2.32 -10.99
CA ASP A 59 14.03 1.25 -11.70
C ASP A 59 15.52 1.65 -11.87
N SER A 60 16.40 0.74 -11.44
CA SER A 60 17.86 0.88 -11.49
C SER A 60 18.46 0.31 -12.76
#